data_AF-X8E2S8-F1
#
_entry.id   AF-X8E2S8-F1
#
_cell.length_a   1.000
_cell.length_b   1.000
_cell.length_c   1.000
_cell.angle_alpha   90.00
_cell.angle_beta   90.00
_cell.angle_gamma   90.00
#
_symmetry.space_group_name_H-M   'P 1'
#
loop_
_entity.id
_entity.type
_entity.pdbx_description
1 polymer ?
#
loop_
_entity_poly.entity_id
_entity_poly.type
_entity_poly.pdbx_seq_one_letter_code
_entity_poly.pdbx_strand_id
1 'polypeptide(L)'
;MLGKPIQLDEARDLYRNGLKIVSCYQYGKQETADWLGGQNAGILHAKRGWQLHQAAGGPIGAPIYASIDDDPSYEQYKQQVAPYLRGWESVLGHQRVGVYANSKTIDWALQDGLGSYFWQHNWAPQGVHPSRGSPTPGRDRQAHRRRRRRRHQPHP
;
A
#
# COMPACT_ATOMS: atom_id res chain seq x y z
N MET A 1 -5.55 14.88 20.75
CA MET A 1 -6.34 14.39 19.60
C MET A 1 -7.57 13.65 20.14
N LEU A 2 -8.75 14.29 20.18
CA LEU A 2 -9.96 13.66 20.75
C LEU A 2 -10.52 12.52 19.88
N GLY A 3 -10.27 12.55 18.56
CA GLY A 3 -10.71 11.51 17.63
C GLY A 3 -9.81 10.27 17.55
N LYS A 4 -8.93 10.04 18.53
CA LYS A 4 -8.08 8.83 18.60
C LYS A 4 -8.22 8.14 19.96
N PRO A 5 -8.61 6.85 20.01
CA PRO A 5 -9.14 6.02 18.93
C PRO A 5 -10.66 6.22 18.72
N ILE A 6 -11.15 5.87 17.53
CA ILE A 6 -12.59 5.69 17.28
C ILE A 6 -13.18 4.72 18.33
N GLN A 7 -14.37 5.03 18.84
CA GLN A 7 -15.08 4.20 19.80
C GLN A 7 -16.23 3.43 19.14
N LEU A 8 -16.70 2.37 19.81
CA LEU A 8 -17.78 1.52 19.29
C LEU A 8 -19.06 2.30 18.97
N ASP A 9 -19.42 3.29 19.78
CA ASP A 9 -20.65 4.06 19.57
C ASP A 9 -20.55 4.98 18.34
N GLU A 10 -19.38 5.59 18.11
CA GLU A 10 -19.11 6.35 16.88
C GLU A 10 -19.16 5.45 15.64
N ALA A 11 -18.51 4.28 15.70
CA ALA A 11 -18.53 3.32 14.60
C ALA A 11 -19.96 2.83 14.28
N ARG A 12 -20.79 2.59 15.30
CA ARG A 12 -22.19 2.21 15.13
C ARG A 12 -23.02 3.33 14.52
N ASP A 13 -22.80 4.57 14.93
CA ASP A 13 -23.49 5.72 14.37
C ASP A 13 -23.19 5.88 12.88
N LEU A 14 -21.90 5.88 12.50
CA LEU A 14 -21.48 5.94 11.10
C LEU A 14 -22.10 4.81 10.27
N TYR A 15 -22.04 3.57 10.79
CA TYR A 15 -22.59 2.41 10.10
C TYR A 15 -24.11 2.48 9.92
N ARG A 16 -24.86 2.90 10.95
CA ARG A 16 -26.33 3.06 10.90
C ARG A 16 -26.76 4.12 9.89
N ASN A 17 -25.95 5.15 9.71
CA ASN A 17 -26.16 6.19 8.71
C ASN A 17 -25.64 5.82 7.30
N GLY A 18 -25.26 4.55 7.08
CA GLY A 18 -24.86 4.05 5.77
C GLY A 18 -23.45 4.45 5.33
N LEU A 19 -22.65 5.06 6.21
CA LEU A 19 -21.28 5.46 5.90
C LEU A 19 -20.32 4.26 5.97
N LYS A 20 -19.31 4.30 5.10
CA LYS A 20 -18.22 3.32 5.12
C LYS A 20 -17.13 3.79 6.09
N ILE A 21 -16.53 2.81 6.77
CA ILE A 21 -15.51 3.04 7.79
C ILE A 21 -14.26 2.28 7.36
N VAL A 22 -13.11 2.95 7.44
CA VAL A 22 -11.80 2.37 7.14
C VAL A 22 -10.90 2.58 8.34
N SER A 23 -10.19 1.55 8.76
CA SER A 23 -9.23 1.65 9.87
C SER A 23 -7.86 2.08 9.36
N CYS A 24 -7.29 3.10 9.99
CA CYS A 24 -5.89 3.49 9.81
C CYS A 24 -5.20 3.62 11.17
N TYR A 25 -3.87 3.50 11.18
CA TYR A 25 -3.08 3.54 12.39
C TYR A 25 -1.87 4.48 12.24
N GLN A 26 -1.83 5.46 13.12
CA GLN A 26 -0.67 6.33 13.34
C GLN A 26 -0.66 6.75 14.81
N TYR A 27 0.41 6.42 15.52
CA TYR A 27 0.63 6.83 16.90
C TYR A 27 1.55 8.05 16.98
N GLY A 28 2.80 7.90 16.56
CA GLY A 28 3.79 8.96 16.54
C GLY A 28 3.84 9.74 15.23
N LYS A 29 4.81 10.67 15.16
CA LYS A 29 5.05 11.53 14.00
C LYS A 29 6.50 12.03 13.98
N GLN A 30 7.07 12.24 12.80
CA GLN A 30 8.43 12.76 12.60
C GLN A 30 9.47 11.98 13.43
N GLU A 31 10.11 12.60 14.42
CA GLU A 31 11.14 11.98 15.28
C GLU A 31 10.61 10.77 16.08
N THR A 32 9.30 10.64 16.19
CA THR A 32 8.62 9.52 16.86
C THR A 32 7.82 8.66 15.88
N ALA A 33 8.06 8.78 14.57
CA ALA A 33 7.32 8.04 13.57
C ALA A 33 7.38 6.52 13.82
N ASP A 34 6.22 5.87 13.74
CA ASP A 34 6.02 4.47 14.17
C ASP A 34 6.99 3.49 13.47
N TRP A 35 7.34 3.79 12.22
CA TRP A 35 8.20 2.95 11.39
C TRP A 35 9.68 3.03 11.73
N LEU A 36 10.14 4.03 12.50
CA LEU A 36 11.56 4.22 12.83
C LEU A 36 12.15 3.02 13.59
N GLY A 37 11.33 2.34 14.41
CA GLY A 37 11.76 1.16 15.17
C GLY A 37 11.71 -0.16 14.39
N GLY A 38 11.47 -0.11 13.07
CA GLY A 38 11.50 -1.28 12.20
C GLY A 38 10.52 -2.38 12.63
N GLN A 39 10.94 -3.64 12.50
CA GLN A 39 10.05 -4.80 12.69
C GLN A 39 9.45 -4.91 14.09
N ASN A 40 10.23 -4.64 15.14
CA ASN A 40 9.75 -4.72 16.52
C ASN A 40 8.67 -3.68 16.79
N ALA A 41 8.85 -2.46 16.29
CA ALA A 41 7.82 -1.43 16.33
C ALA A 41 6.59 -1.85 15.51
N GLY A 42 6.78 -2.45 14.33
CA GLY A 42 5.70 -2.98 13.49
C GLY A 42 4.82 -3.97 14.24
N ILE A 43 5.41 -4.94 14.94
CA ILE A 43 4.67 -5.92 15.75
C ILE A 43 3.90 -5.23 16.88
N LEU A 44 4.54 -4.29 17.59
CA LEU A 44 3.93 -3.56 18.70
C LEU A 44 2.71 -2.75 18.22
N HIS A 45 2.89 -1.96 17.17
CA HIS A 45 1.84 -1.10 16.61
C HIS A 45 0.71 -1.92 15.97
N ALA A 46 1.02 -3.01 15.27
CA ALA A 46 0.00 -3.90 14.71
C ALA A 46 -0.85 -4.56 15.79
N LYS A 47 -0.24 -5.06 16.87
CA LYS A 47 -0.98 -5.61 18.02
C LYS A 47 -1.91 -4.57 18.63
N ARG A 48 -1.41 -3.34 18.83
CA ARG A 48 -2.23 -2.27 19.39
C ARG A 48 -3.34 -1.84 18.44
N GLY A 49 -3.05 -1.70 17.15
CA GLY A 49 -4.02 -1.37 16.11
C GLY A 49 -5.13 -2.41 16.03
N TRP A 50 -4.79 -3.69 16.08
CA TRP A 50 -5.77 -4.78 16.09
C TRP A 50 -6.67 -4.78 17.32
N GLN A 51 -6.11 -4.54 18.50
CA GLN A 51 -6.90 -4.41 19.72
C GLN A 51 -7.92 -3.28 19.60
N LEU A 52 -7.50 -2.11 19.10
CA LEU A 52 -8.35 -0.95 18.92
C LEU A 52 -9.42 -1.17 17.83
N HIS A 53 -9.03 -1.79 16.71
CA HIS A 53 -9.95 -2.15 15.63
C HIS A 53 -11.07 -3.06 16.14
N GLN A 54 -10.74 -4.12 16.89
CA GLN A 54 -11.74 -5.02 17.46
C GLN A 54 -12.60 -4.33 18.52
N ALA A 55 -12.01 -3.47 19.37
CA ALA A 55 -12.75 -2.72 20.37
C ALA A 55 -13.78 -1.75 19.76
N ALA A 56 -13.49 -1.21 18.57
CA ALA A 56 -14.43 -0.40 17.80
C ALA A 56 -15.49 -1.21 17.02
N GLY A 57 -15.48 -2.54 17.12
CA GLY A 57 -16.39 -3.42 16.37
C GLY A 57 -15.96 -3.69 14.92
N GLY A 58 -14.67 -3.47 14.61
CA GLY A 58 -14.10 -3.71 13.30
C GLY A 58 -14.20 -5.18 12.85
N PRO A 59 -14.63 -5.46 11.61
CA PRO A 59 -14.74 -6.83 11.09
C PRO A 59 -13.37 -7.51 10.94
N ILE A 60 -13.28 -8.80 11.29
CA ILE A 60 -12.01 -9.55 11.24
C ILE A 60 -11.35 -9.66 9.85
N GLY A 61 -12.12 -9.41 8.78
CA GLY A 61 -11.64 -9.42 7.40
C GLY A 61 -11.22 -8.04 6.88
N ALA A 62 -11.46 -6.97 7.62
CA ALA A 62 -11.12 -5.62 7.20
C ALA A 62 -9.62 -5.34 7.42
N PRO A 63 -8.96 -4.63 6.48
CA PRO A 63 -7.57 -4.23 6.66
C PRO A 63 -7.42 -3.04 7.62
N ILE A 64 -6.21 -2.88 8.14
CA ILE A 64 -5.77 -1.65 8.83
C ILE A 64 -4.64 -1.02 8.02
N TYR A 65 -4.78 0.26 7.66
CA TYR A 65 -3.74 1.00 6.97
C TYR A 65 -2.68 1.49 7.97
N ALA A 66 -1.49 0.89 7.95
CA ALA A 66 -0.34 1.37 8.70
C ALA A 66 0.22 2.63 8.02
N SER A 67 0.39 3.70 8.78
CA SER A 67 0.84 4.98 8.24
C SER A 67 2.36 5.08 8.17
N ILE A 68 2.85 5.41 6.98
CA ILE A 68 4.17 5.99 6.71
C ILE A 68 3.94 7.47 6.40
N ASP A 69 3.68 8.27 7.43
CA ASP A 69 3.36 9.71 7.31
C ASP A 69 4.62 10.56 7.10
N ASP A 70 5.44 10.19 6.09
CA ASP A 70 6.75 10.78 5.80
C ASP A 70 7.11 10.64 4.31
N ASP A 71 8.21 11.27 3.87
CA ASP A 71 8.87 10.96 2.59
C ASP A 71 10.21 10.23 2.82
N PRO A 72 10.19 8.91 3.07
CA PRO A 72 11.42 8.16 3.36
C PRO A 72 12.31 8.08 2.11
N SER A 73 13.62 8.18 2.32
CA SER A 73 14.61 7.73 1.33
C SER A 73 14.50 6.22 1.10
N TYR A 74 15.04 5.75 -0.03
CA TYR A 74 15.04 4.30 -0.30
C TYR A 74 15.84 3.49 0.75
N GLU A 75 16.87 4.09 1.34
CA GLU A 75 17.60 3.45 2.45
C GLU A 75 16.75 3.33 3.71
N GLN A 76 16.04 4.40 4.11
CA GLN A 76 15.08 4.32 5.22
C GLN A 76 13.97 3.31 4.93
N TYR A 77 13.53 3.23 3.67
CA TYR A 77 12.56 2.22 3.26
C TYR A 77 13.09 0.80 3.54
N LYS A 78 14.26 0.45 2.98
CA LYS A 78 14.83 -0.90 3.14
C LYS A 78 15.15 -1.24 4.60
N GLN A 79 15.69 -0.27 5.35
CA GLN A 79 16.22 -0.50 6.69
C GLN A 79 15.13 -0.44 7.77
N GLN A 80 14.05 0.32 7.56
CA GLN A 80 13.08 0.62 8.60
C GLN A 80 11.63 0.36 8.14
N VAL A 81 11.18 0.96 7.04
CA VAL A 81 9.78 0.84 6.59
C VAL A 81 9.42 -0.59 6.19
N ALA A 82 10.22 -1.25 5.34
CA ALA A 82 9.92 -2.61 4.90
C ALA A 82 9.93 -3.61 6.08
N PRO A 83 10.93 -3.60 6.99
CA PRO A 83 10.86 -4.39 8.23
C PRO A 83 9.64 -4.07 9.09
N TYR A 84 9.27 -2.79 9.23
CA TYR A 84 8.07 -2.37 9.96
C TYR A 84 6.79 -2.97 9.36
N LEU A 85 6.61 -2.89 8.04
CA LEU A 85 5.46 -3.49 7.34
C LEU A 85 5.44 -5.02 7.44
N ARG A 86 6.60 -5.69 7.38
CA ARG A 86 6.70 -7.13 7.67
C ARG A 86 6.28 -7.45 9.11
N GLY A 87 6.62 -6.59 10.06
CA GLY A 87 6.13 -6.67 11.44
C GLY A 87 4.60 -6.63 11.51
N TRP A 88 3.96 -5.74 10.76
CA TRP A 88 2.50 -5.70 10.63
C TRP A 88 1.92 -6.99 10.04
N GLU A 89 2.47 -7.47 8.94
CA GLU A 89 2.00 -8.71 8.30
C GLU A 89 2.20 -9.95 9.17
N SER A 90 3.25 -9.99 10.01
CA SER A 90 3.46 -11.10 10.94
C SER A 90 2.36 -11.20 12.02
N VAL A 91 1.65 -10.09 12.29
CA VAL A 91 0.57 -10.04 13.29
C VAL A 91 -0.80 -10.19 12.62
N LEU A 92 -1.04 -9.44 11.54
CA LEU A 92 -2.35 -9.38 10.89
C LEU A 92 -2.47 -10.29 9.68
N GLY A 93 -1.38 -10.80 9.12
CA GLY A 93 -1.37 -11.45 7.81
C GLY A 93 -1.45 -10.45 6.66
N HIS A 94 -0.79 -10.77 5.55
CA HIS A 94 -0.67 -9.92 4.36
C HIS A 94 -2.00 -9.29 3.92
N GLN A 95 -3.06 -10.09 3.81
CA GLN A 95 -4.38 -9.68 3.35
C GLN A 95 -5.07 -8.60 4.20
N ARG A 96 -4.57 -8.29 5.40
CA ARG A 96 -5.16 -7.28 6.30
C ARG A 96 -4.26 -6.08 6.53
N VAL A 97 -3.13 -5.98 5.84
CA VAL A 97 -2.24 -4.83 5.96
C VAL A 97 -2.49 -3.89 4.79
N GLY A 98 -2.95 -2.68 5.12
CA GLY A 98 -2.91 -1.54 4.21
C GLY A 98 -1.68 -0.68 4.48
N VAL A 99 -1.24 0.07 3.48
CA VAL A 99 -0.12 1.01 3.58
C VAL A 99 -0.63 2.40 3.19
N TYR A 100 -0.54 3.34 4.12
CA TYR A 100 -0.69 4.77 3.80
C TYR A 100 0.70 5.36 3.60
N ALA A 101 1.02 5.81 2.37
CA ALA A 101 2.34 6.33 2.04
C ALA A 101 2.32 7.17 0.75
N ASN A 102 3.43 7.81 0.38
CA ASN A 102 3.58 8.44 -0.94
C ASN A 102 3.75 7.39 -2.06
N SER A 103 3.64 7.82 -3.31
CA SER A 103 3.70 6.92 -4.48
C SER A 103 5.00 6.12 -4.57
N LYS A 104 6.16 6.74 -4.31
CA LYS A 104 7.47 6.05 -4.35
C LYS A 104 7.52 4.90 -3.34
N THR A 105 7.04 5.15 -2.12
CA THR A 105 7.01 4.15 -1.05
C THR A 105 6.03 3.03 -1.36
N ILE A 106 4.87 3.36 -1.94
CA ILE A 106 3.89 2.36 -2.41
C ILE A 106 4.52 1.49 -3.51
N ASP A 107 5.21 2.08 -4.48
CA ASP A 107 5.86 1.34 -5.58
C ASP A 107 6.91 0.36 -5.05
N TRP A 108 7.70 0.75 -4.04
CA TRP A 108 8.66 -0.16 -3.40
C TRP A 108 7.96 -1.28 -2.62
N ALA A 109 6.91 -0.97 -1.86
CA ALA A 109 6.13 -1.96 -1.13
C ALA A 109 5.50 -2.99 -2.09
N LEU A 110 4.95 -2.53 -3.22
CA LEU A 110 4.41 -3.40 -4.27
C LEU A 110 5.48 -4.32 -4.87
N GLN A 111 6.69 -3.81 -5.12
CA GLN A 111 7.81 -4.62 -5.63
C GLN A 111 8.26 -5.69 -4.63
N ASP A 112 8.22 -5.38 -3.34
CA ASP A 112 8.59 -6.30 -2.26
C ASP A 112 7.43 -7.21 -1.81
N GLY A 113 6.24 -7.05 -2.37
CA GLY A 113 5.05 -7.82 -2.00
C GLY A 113 4.51 -7.51 -0.60
N LEU A 114 4.67 -6.28 -0.13
CA LEU A 114 4.25 -5.83 1.21
C LEU A 114 2.94 -5.03 1.14
N GLY A 115 1.98 -5.42 1.97
CA GLY A 115 0.63 -4.85 2.02
C GLY A 115 -0.25 -5.33 0.87
N SER A 116 -1.57 -5.36 1.11
CA SER A 116 -2.59 -5.70 0.12
C SER A 116 -3.47 -4.52 -0.28
N TYR A 117 -3.39 -3.40 0.45
CA TYR A 117 -4.17 -2.19 0.20
C TYR A 117 -3.27 -0.96 0.28
N PHE A 118 -3.54 0.05 -0.54
CA PHE A 118 -2.67 1.23 -0.63
C PHE A 118 -3.50 2.51 -0.63
N TRP A 119 -3.15 3.44 0.27
CA TRP A 119 -3.75 4.78 0.34
C TRP A 119 -2.65 5.82 0.14
N GLN A 120 -2.66 6.47 -1.03
CA GLN A 120 -1.62 7.43 -1.37
C GLN A 120 -1.82 8.78 -0.67
N HIS A 121 -0.73 9.34 -0.14
CA HIS A 121 -0.61 10.78 0.13
C HIS A 121 0.32 11.48 -0.85
N ASN A 122 0.16 12.81 -0.96
CA ASN A 122 0.89 13.61 -1.93
C ASN A 122 2.13 14.31 -1.34
N TRP A 123 2.50 14.01 -0.09
CA TRP A 123 3.75 14.52 0.46
C TRP A 123 4.96 13.90 -0.24
N ALA A 124 5.58 14.72 -1.08
CA ALA A 124 6.97 14.68 -1.48
C ALA A 124 7.50 16.12 -1.34
N PRO A 125 8.77 16.35 -0.99
CA PRO A 125 9.35 17.68 -1.03
C PRO A 125 9.16 18.25 -2.45
N GLN A 126 8.81 19.53 -2.52
CA GLN A 126 8.55 20.24 -3.77
C GLN A 126 9.69 19.98 -4.77
N GLY A 127 9.39 19.32 -5.89
CA GLY A 127 10.35 19.13 -6.98
C GLY A 127 10.50 17.72 -7.55
N VAL A 128 9.89 16.69 -6.96
CA VAL A 128 9.99 15.31 -7.49
C VAL A 128 8.62 14.77 -7.88
N HIS A 129 8.11 15.23 -9.02
CA HIS A 129 7.15 14.41 -9.77
C HIS A 129 7.92 13.21 -10.32
N PRO A 130 7.53 11.96 -10.02
CA PRO A 130 7.89 10.87 -10.91
C PRO A 130 7.24 11.21 -12.25
N SER A 131 8.07 11.51 -13.25
CA SER A 131 7.62 11.49 -14.62
C SER A 131 6.94 10.13 -14.82
N ARG A 132 5.66 10.20 -15.20
CA ARG A 132 4.92 9.09 -15.79
C ARG A 132 5.90 8.36 -16.70
N GLY A 133 6.24 7.11 -16.37
CA GLY A 133 7.26 6.35 -17.07
C GLY A 133 7.08 6.52 -18.58
N SER A 134 8.11 7.02 -19.25
CA SER A 134 8.13 7.14 -20.70
C SER A 134 7.69 5.80 -21.29
N PRO A 135 6.73 5.76 -22.22
CA PRO A 135 6.39 4.51 -22.88
C PRO A 135 7.67 4.01 -23.55
N THR A 136 8.14 2.86 -23.12
CA THR A 136 9.25 2.15 -23.74
C THR A 136 8.89 2.02 -25.23
N PRO A 137 9.73 2.45 -26.19
CA PRO A 137 9.46 2.19 -27.59
C PRO A 137 9.47 0.67 -27.76
N GLY A 138 8.28 0.11 -27.92
CA GLY A 138 8.10 -1.30 -28.19
C GLY A 138 8.86 -1.65 -29.47
N ARG A 139 9.90 -2.44 -29.32
CA ARG A 139 10.61 -3.13 -30.40
C ARG A 139 9.59 -3.73 -31.38
N ASP A 140 9.82 -3.44 -32.65
CA ASP A 140 9.12 -3.96 -33.81
C ASP A 140 8.71 -5.44 -33.64
N ARG A 141 7.40 -5.66 -33.50
CA ARG A 141 6.81 -6.97 -33.72
C ARG A 141 6.45 -7.10 -35.21
N GLN A 142 7.18 -8.01 -35.86
CA GLN A 142 6.71 -8.85 -36.96
C GLN A 142 6.68 -8.27 -38.37
N ALA A 143 7.88 -8.05 -38.92
CA ALA A 143 8.12 -8.28 -40.34
C ALA A 143 8.24 -9.80 -40.61
N HIS A 144 7.14 -10.56 -40.62
CA HIS A 144 7.08 -11.90 -41.23
C HIS A 144 5.64 -12.39 -41.49
N ARG A 145 4.89 -11.66 -42.32
CA ARG A 145 3.73 -12.22 -43.03
C ARG A 145 3.61 -11.66 -44.44
N ARG A 146 4.57 -11.99 -45.30
CA ARG A 146 4.43 -11.86 -46.77
C ARG A 146 5.04 -13.06 -47.48
N ARG A 147 4.41 -14.23 -47.37
CA ARG A 147 4.46 -15.30 -48.39
C ARG A 147 3.21 -16.18 -48.33
N ARG A 148 2.08 -15.63 -48.76
CA ARG A 148 0.95 -16.43 -49.27
C ARG A 148 0.28 -15.67 -50.41
N ARG A 149 0.89 -15.69 -51.58
CA ARG A 149 0.20 -15.68 -52.88
C ARG A 149 1.10 -16.33 -53.93
N ARG A 150 0.44 -17.09 -54.82
CA ARG A 150 0.93 -17.73 -56.05
C ARG A 150 1.51 -19.13 -55.89
N ARG A 151 0.64 -20.13 -55.95
CA ARG A 151 0.74 -21.28 -56.86
C ARG A 151 -0.64 -21.95 -56.98
N HIS A 152 -1.45 -21.45 -57.90
CA HIS A 152 -2.39 -22.26 -58.66
C HIS A 152 -2.35 -21.71 -60.08
N GLN A 153 -1.65 -22.44 -60.95
CA GLN A 153 -1.95 -22.48 -62.38
C GLN A 153 -2.53 -23.88 -62.65
N PRO A 154 -3.61 -23.99 -63.46
CA PRO A 154 -4.11 -25.26 -63.96
C PRO A 154 -3.37 -25.63 -65.26
N HIS A 155 -3.42 -26.91 -65.68
CA HIS A 155 -3.43 -27.42 -67.06
C HIS A 155 -3.12 -28.95 -67.06
N PRO A 156 -3.46 -29.70 -68.13
CA PRO A 156 -4.45 -29.49 -69.18
C PRO A 156 -5.65 -30.46 -69.10
#